data_AF-X5YCZ2-F1
#
_entry.id   AF-X5YCZ2-F1
#
_cell.length_a   1.000
_cell.length_b   1.000
_cell.length_c   1.000
_cell.angle_alpha   90.00
_cell.angle_beta   90.00
_cell.angle_gamma   90.00
#
_symmetry.space_group_name_H-M   'P 1'
#
loop_
_entity.id
_entity.type
_entity.pdbx_description
1 polymer ?
#
loop_
_entity_poly.entity_id
_entity_poly.type
_entity_poly.pdbx_seq_one_letter_code
_entity_poly.pdbx_strand_id
1 'polypeptide(L)'
;MATYPDKNGLWLLVKSSILPGLTREATFLVALPYHPGPGPRTWGFWTETGNPPRWIGPRHTNFQDGTVCAFAPNDGAWTEGGDLTTLLDLYTVWAARQLFLETFGLWPGKQYALIGSPLALQVHYRLSECRDDELCGCGSETLRYADCCKPGDLRWNRLQLIEHFMQAIPGGFASRKPPAQVVNFIDGSASLPSMVDVHLPMTAS
;
A
#
# COMPACT_ATOMS: atom_id res chain seq x y z
N MET A 1 5.57 9.19 -18.59
CA MET A 1 4.43 9.51 -17.72
C MET A 1 3.31 10.06 -18.60
N ALA A 2 2.07 9.60 -18.41
CA ALA A 2 0.88 10.19 -19.01
C ALA A 2 0.05 10.90 -17.93
N THR A 3 -0.68 11.94 -18.32
CA THR A 3 -1.46 12.77 -17.40
C THR A 3 -2.88 12.91 -17.90
N TYR A 4 -3.87 12.77 -17.01
CA TYR A 4 -5.28 12.88 -17.35
C TYR A 4 -5.96 13.88 -16.40
N PRO A 5 -6.47 15.02 -16.90
CA PRO A 5 -7.17 15.98 -16.06
C PRO A 5 -8.52 15.41 -15.60
N ASP A 6 -8.87 15.68 -14.35
CA ASP A 6 -10.20 15.46 -13.77
C ASP A 6 -10.71 16.78 -13.21
N LYS A 7 -12.04 16.92 -13.06
CA LYS A 7 -12.64 18.12 -12.44
C LYS A 7 -12.12 18.36 -11.01
N ASN A 8 -11.76 17.30 -10.29
CA ASN A 8 -11.39 17.36 -8.87
C ASN A 8 -9.92 17.01 -8.61
N GLY A 9 -9.10 16.90 -9.66
CA GLY A 9 -7.69 16.58 -9.51
C GLY A 9 -6.98 16.25 -10.81
N LEU A 10 -5.85 15.59 -10.68
CA LEU A 10 -5.03 15.11 -11.78
C LEU A 10 -4.71 13.63 -11.59
N TRP A 11 -4.84 12.85 -12.64
CA TRP A 11 -4.35 11.49 -12.68
C TRP A 11 -3.01 11.41 -13.38
N LEU A 12 -2.10 10.61 -12.82
CA LEU A 12 -0.81 10.29 -13.44
C LEU A 12 -0.73 8.78 -13.67
N LEU A 13 -0.32 8.39 -14.88
CA LEU A 13 0.12 7.03 -15.18
C LEU A 13 1.64 7.05 -15.34
N VAL A 14 2.33 6.48 -14.36
CA VAL A 14 3.78 6.56 -14.21
C VAL A 14 4.38 5.18 -14.35
N LYS A 15 5.38 5.05 -15.23
CA LYS A 15 6.16 3.83 -15.38
C LYS A 15 7.49 4.00 -14.68
N SER A 16 7.93 2.98 -13.96
CA SER A 16 9.18 2.96 -13.21
C SER A 16 9.94 1.67 -13.48
N SER A 17 11.11 1.81 -14.10
CA SER A 17 12.05 0.71 -14.30
C SER A 17 12.81 0.46 -13.00
N ILE A 18 12.47 -0.62 -12.31
CA ILE A 18 12.94 -0.87 -10.94
C ILE A 18 14.42 -1.29 -10.89
N LEU A 19 14.83 -2.19 -11.78
CA LEU A 19 16.22 -2.66 -11.90
C LEU A 19 16.58 -2.82 -13.37
N PRO A 20 17.83 -2.52 -13.76
CA PRO A 20 18.33 -2.84 -15.10
C PRO A 20 18.21 -4.34 -15.39
N GLY A 21 17.75 -4.69 -16.59
CA GLY A 21 17.63 -6.08 -17.05
C GLY A 21 16.37 -6.82 -16.58
N LEU A 22 15.52 -6.20 -15.76
CA LEU A 22 14.21 -6.76 -15.43
C LEU A 22 13.26 -6.61 -16.64
N THR A 23 12.61 -7.70 -17.06
CA THR A 23 11.68 -7.71 -18.21
C THR A 23 10.35 -7.01 -17.93
N ARG A 24 10.07 -6.73 -16.65
CA ARG A 24 8.87 -6.04 -16.17
C ARG A 24 9.22 -4.72 -15.50
N GLU A 25 8.30 -3.78 -15.59
CA GLU A 25 8.35 -2.48 -14.90
C GLU A 25 7.19 -2.34 -13.92
N ALA A 26 7.29 -1.38 -12.99
CA ALA A 26 6.14 -0.99 -12.17
C ALA A 26 5.39 0.14 -12.89
N THR A 27 4.09 -0.04 -13.12
CA THR A 27 3.16 0.99 -13.55
C THR A 27 2.32 1.43 -12.36
N PHE A 28 2.35 2.72 -12.06
CA PHE A 28 1.56 3.36 -11.00
C PHE A 28 0.45 4.19 -11.61
N LEU A 29 -0.78 3.97 -11.15
CA LEU A 29 -1.88 4.90 -11.33
C LEU A 29 -2.01 5.76 -10.08
N VAL A 30 -1.72 7.04 -10.20
CA VAL A 30 -1.70 8.01 -9.10
C VAL A 30 -2.87 8.97 -9.27
N ALA A 31 -3.71 9.08 -8.26
CA ALA A 31 -4.81 10.00 -8.14
C ALA A 31 -4.38 11.15 -7.21
N LEU A 32 -4.26 12.37 -7.75
CA LEU A 32 -3.87 13.56 -7.02
C LEU A 32 -5.07 14.51 -6.89
N PRO A 33 -5.79 14.53 -5.75
CA PRO A 33 -6.92 15.43 -5.57
C PRO A 33 -6.45 16.89 -5.43
N TYR A 34 -7.25 17.84 -5.92
CA TYR A 34 -7.01 19.27 -5.69
C TYR A 34 -7.44 19.75 -4.30
N HIS A 35 -8.37 19.03 -3.67
CA HIS A 35 -8.83 19.35 -2.33
C HIS A 35 -7.89 18.75 -1.28
N PRO A 36 -7.51 19.53 -0.25
CA PRO A 36 -6.66 19.04 0.82
C PRO A 36 -7.41 18.04 1.72
N GLY A 37 -6.67 17.12 2.34
CA GLY A 37 -7.16 16.16 3.33
C GLY A 37 -7.14 14.70 2.87
N PRO A 38 -7.72 14.33 1.72
CA PRO A 38 -7.73 12.95 1.24
C PRO A 38 -6.34 12.39 0.90
N GLY A 39 -5.38 13.27 0.56
CA GLY A 39 -4.04 12.87 0.13
C GLY A 39 -4.03 12.12 -1.21
N PRO A 40 -2.85 11.76 -1.74
CA PRO A 40 -2.74 11.00 -2.98
C PRO A 40 -3.13 9.53 -2.77
N ARG A 41 -3.83 8.95 -3.75
CA ARG A 41 -4.08 7.50 -3.82
C ARG A 41 -3.34 6.90 -5.00
N THR A 42 -2.66 5.78 -4.77
CA THR A 42 -1.84 5.16 -5.81
C THR A 42 -2.02 3.66 -5.84
N TRP A 43 -2.14 3.07 -7.03
CA TRP A 43 -2.14 1.62 -7.22
C TRP A 43 -0.97 1.22 -8.11
N GLY A 44 -0.22 0.20 -7.69
CA GLY A 44 0.94 -0.32 -8.43
C GLY A 44 0.62 -1.63 -9.15
N PHE A 45 1.13 -1.77 -10.37
CA PHE A 45 0.98 -2.95 -11.22
C PHE A 45 2.32 -3.34 -11.83
N TRP A 46 2.66 -4.62 -11.82
CA TRP A 46 3.71 -5.15 -12.69
C TRP A 46 3.19 -5.19 -14.12
N THR A 47 3.93 -4.58 -15.04
CA THR A 47 3.62 -4.56 -16.46
C THR A 47 4.81 -5.10 -17.26
N GLU A 48 4.54 -6.00 -18.18
CA GLU A 48 5.54 -6.66 -19.03
C GLU A 48 4.97 -6.83 -20.44
N THR A 49 5.81 -6.70 -21.46
CA THR A 49 5.36 -6.86 -22.85
C THR A 49 4.80 -8.26 -23.08
N GLY A 50 3.58 -8.33 -23.60
CA GLY A 50 2.92 -9.60 -23.92
C GLY A 50 2.17 -10.26 -22.75
N ASN A 51 2.24 -9.69 -21.54
CA ASN A 51 1.50 -10.18 -20.37
C ASN A 51 0.50 -9.13 -19.87
N PRO A 52 -0.68 -9.55 -19.38
CA PRO A 52 -1.62 -8.63 -18.75
C PRO A 52 -1.01 -8.00 -17.49
N PRO A 53 -1.32 -6.72 -17.17
CA PRO A 53 -0.88 -6.09 -15.94
C PRO A 53 -1.32 -6.88 -14.70
N ARG A 54 -0.42 -7.03 -13.72
CA ARG A 54 -0.70 -7.71 -12.45
C ARG A 54 -0.54 -6.76 -11.28
N TRP A 55 -1.56 -6.61 -10.45
CA TRP A 55 -1.48 -5.78 -9.26
C TRP A 55 -0.35 -6.23 -8.30
N ILE A 56 0.34 -5.26 -7.71
CA ILE A 56 1.41 -5.44 -6.73
C ILE A 56 0.80 -5.37 -5.32
N GLY A 57 0.70 -6.50 -4.64
CA GLY A 57 0.08 -6.61 -3.31
C GLY A 57 -0.13 -8.08 -2.90
N PRO A 58 -0.86 -8.37 -1.81
CA PRO A 58 -1.58 -7.44 -0.92
C PRO A 58 -0.77 -6.92 0.27
N ARG A 59 0.48 -7.38 0.42
CA ARG A 59 1.34 -6.94 1.52
C ARG A 59 1.80 -5.50 1.27
N HIS A 60 1.86 -4.67 2.30
CA HIS A 60 2.18 -3.23 2.21
C HIS A 60 1.31 -2.43 1.22
N THR A 61 0.01 -2.74 1.20
CA THR A 61 -1.03 -1.91 0.59
C THR A 61 -2.09 -1.54 1.63
N ASN A 62 -2.72 -0.38 1.48
CA ASN A 62 -3.72 0.11 2.43
C ASN A 62 -5.02 -0.68 2.34
N PHE A 63 -5.71 -0.72 3.47
CA PHE A 63 -7.11 -1.13 3.54
C PHE A 63 -8.00 0.04 3.11
N GLN A 64 -9.11 -0.15 2.39
CA GLN A 64 -9.66 -1.38 1.79
C GLN A 64 -9.56 -1.38 0.27
N ASP A 65 -8.62 -0.62 -0.28
CA ASP A 65 -8.59 -0.36 -1.70
C ASP A 65 -7.26 -0.75 -2.34
N GLY A 66 -6.35 -1.36 -1.58
CA GLY A 66 -5.09 -1.86 -2.12
C GLY A 66 -4.18 -0.76 -2.65
N THR A 67 -4.34 0.49 -2.19
CA THR A 67 -3.41 1.57 -2.54
C THR A 67 -2.04 1.32 -1.91
N VAL A 68 -0.99 1.88 -2.52
CA VAL A 68 0.38 1.78 -2.05
C VAL A 68 0.53 2.36 -0.64
N CYS A 69 1.05 1.56 0.28
CA CYS A 69 1.43 1.99 1.62
C CYS A 69 2.95 2.27 1.65
N ALA A 70 3.36 3.44 1.14
CA ALA A 70 4.78 3.80 1.00
C ALA A 70 5.32 4.66 2.16
N PHE A 71 4.45 5.40 2.85
CA PHE A 71 4.80 6.30 3.95
C PHE A 71 3.65 6.39 4.95
N ALA A 72 3.94 6.88 6.15
CA ALA A 72 2.96 7.19 7.19
C ALA A 72 2.84 8.71 7.38
N PRO A 73 1.67 9.25 7.77
CA PRO A 73 1.48 10.70 7.92
C PRO A 73 2.48 11.42 8.85
N ASN A 74 3.14 10.67 9.74
CA ASN A 74 4.04 11.19 10.77
C ASN A 74 5.50 10.72 10.61
N ASP A 75 5.86 10.05 9.50
CA ASP A 75 7.25 9.63 9.28
C ASP A 75 8.12 10.69 8.59
N GLY A 76 7.50 11.80 8.15
CA GLY A 76 8.19 12.91 7.50
C GLY A 76 8.71 12.60 6.10
N ALA A 77 8.38 11.44 5.52
CA ALA A 77 8.85 11.06 4.19
C ALA A 77 8.19 11.89 3.08
N TRP A 78 6.90 12.21 3.25
CA TRP A 78 6.15 13.08 2.35
C TRP A 78 4.92 13.68 3.04
N THR A 79 4.51 14.88 2.62
CA THR A 79 3.30 15.56 3.12
C THR A 79 2.48 16.10 1.96
N GLU A 80 1.17 16.29 2.18
CA GLU A 80 0.29 16.90 1.19
C GLU A 80 0.82 18.25 0.69
N GLY A 81 0.75 18.47 -0.63
CA GLY A 81 1.36 19.61 -1.30
C GLY A 81 2.89 19.55 -1.43
N GLY A 82 3.52 18.47 -0.97
CA GLY A 82 4.95 18.21 -1.12
C GLY A 82 5.36 17.93 -2.56
N ASP A 83 6.68 17.78 -2.76
CA ASP A 83 7.26 17.55 -4.08
C ASP A 83 6.76 16.24 -4.72
N LEU A 84 6.32 16.33 -5.97
CA LEU A 84 5.79 15.20 -6.71
C LEU A 84 6.89 14.17 -7.04
N THR A 85 8.12 14.62 -7.28
CA THR A 85 9.24 13.72 -7.59
C THR A 85 9.51 12.79 -6.40
N THR A 86 9.58 13.37 -5.20
CA THR A 86 9.74 12.64 -3.94
C THR A 86 8.64 11.61 -3.73
N LEU A 87 7.38 11.94 -4.05
CA LEU A 87 6.27 11.00 -3.97
C LEU A 87 6.45 9.80 -4.91
N LEU A 88 6.85 10.05 -6.17
CA LEU A 88 7.06 9.00 -7.16
C LEU A 88 8.30 8.15 -6.85
N ASP A 89 9.33 8.74 -6.26
CA ASP A 89 10.51 8.02 -5.77
C ASP A 89 10.14 7.07 -4.62
N LEU A 90 9.29 7.51 -3.68
CA LEU A 90 8.78 6.65 -2.61
C LEU A 90 8.00 5.45 -3.17
N TYR A 91 7.18 5.66 -4.20
CA TYR A 91 6.48 4.56 -4.86
C TYR A 91 7.43 3.61 -5.60
N THR A 92 8.47 4.14 -6.24
CA THR A 92 9.52 3.34 -6.88
C THR A 92 10.28 2.49 -5.86
N VAL A 93 10.69 3.07 -4.73
CA VAL A 93 11.31 2.34 -3.62
C VAL A 93 10.37 1.29 -3.07
N TRP A 94 9.08 1.60 -2.90
CA TRP A 94 8.08 0.62 -2.49
C TRP A 94 8.00 -0.55 -3.47
N ALA A 95 7.98 -0.33 -4.78
CA ALA A 95 7.96 -1.40 -5.77
C ALA A 95 9.27 -2.23 -5.75
N ALA A 96 10.43 -1.61 -5.52
CA ALA A 96 11.67 -2.34 -5.30
C ALA A 96 11.60 -3.27 -4.08
N ARG A 97 10.99 -2.80 -2.97
CA ARG A 97 10.75 -3.64 -1.77
C ARG A 97 9.76 -4.77 -2.04
N GLN A 98 8.73 -4.53 -2.86
CA GLN A 98 7.80 -5.56 -3.30
C GLN A 98 8.49 -6.62 -4.16
N LEU A 99 9.38 -6.22 -5.07
CA LEU A 99 10.18 -7.15 -5.86
C LEU A 99 11.07 -8.03 -4.98
N PHE A 100 11.72 -7.43 -3.99
CA PHE A 100 12.51 -8.18 -3.01
C PHE A 100 11.63 -9.14 -2.20
N LEU A 101 10.47 -8.70 -1.74
CA LEU A 101 9.51 -9.54 -1.02
C LEU A 101 9.04 -10.72 -1.88
N GLU A 102 8.70 -10.51 -3.15
CA GLU A 102 8.34 -11.58 -4.09
C GLU A 102 9.49 -12.58 -4.29
N THR A 103 10.74 -12.10 -4.28
CA THR A 103 11.94 -12.92 -4.56
C THR A 103 12.42 -13.70 -3.34
N PHE A 104 12.46 -13.05 -2.18
CA PHE A 104 13.09 -13.57 -0.97
C PHE A 104 12.08 -13.94 0.13
N GLY A 105 10.80 -13.62 -0.06
CA GLY A 105 9.75 -13.87 0.93
C GLY A 105 9.85 -13.01 2.20
N LEU A 106 10.68 -11.96 2.18
CA LEU A 106 10.98 -11.08 3.30
C LEU A 106 10.76 -9.61 2.92
N TRP A 107 10.15 -8.81 3.78
CA TRP A 107 10.09 -7.36 3.56
C TRP A 107 11.40 -6.66 3.91
N PRO A 108 12.08 -5.99 2.95
CA PRO A 108 13.35 -5.31 3.23
C PRO A 108 13.11 -3.88 3.71
N GLY A 109 12.79 -3.72 4.99
CA GLY A 109 12.80 -2.40 5.61
C GLY A 109 11.83 -2.24 6.77
N LYS A 110 11.66 -0.98 7.16
CA LYS A 110 10.74 -0.57 8.22
C LYS A 110 9.32 -0.97 7.85
N GLN A 111 8.57 -1.41 8.86
CA GLN A 111 7.18 -1.80 8.74
C GLN A 111 6.36 -1.00 9.75
N TYR A 112 5.18 -0.55 9.32
CA TYR A 112 4.21 0.16 10.14
C TYR A 112 2.93 -0.66 10.21
N ALA A 113 2.81 -1.50 11.23
CA ALA A 113 1.68 -2.40 11.45
C ALA A 113 0.48 -1.63 12.03
N LEU A 114 -0.11 -0.74 11.22
CA LEU A 114 -1.26 0.10 11.59
C LEU A 114 -0.97 1.02 12.80
N ILE A 115 0.20 1.67 12.81
CA ILE A 115 0.55 2.61 13.90
C ILE A 115 -0.51 3.70 14.00
N GLY A 116 -0.95 3.98 15.22
CA GLY A 116 -2.04 4.92 15.53
C GLY A 116 -3.42 4.26 15.65
N SER A 117 -3.58 3.00 15.20
CA SER A 117 -4.79 2.21 15.44
C SER A 117 -4.80 1.55 16.84
N PRO A 118 -5.95 1.07 17.34
CA PRO A 118 -6.00 0.31 18.60
C PRO A 118 -4.99 -0.84 18.63
N LEU A 119 -4.37 -1.07 19.79
CA LEU A 119 -3.27 -2.03 19.94
C LEU A 119 -3.65 -3.44 19.46
N ALA A 120 -4.89 -3.89 19.70
CA ALA A 120 -5.37 -5.19 19.22
C ALA A 120 -5.23 -5.34 17.70
N LEU A 121 -5.51 -4.29 16.92
CA LEU A 121 -5.36 -4.32 15.45
C LEU A 121 -3.89 -4.42 15.04
N GLN A 122 -3.01 -3.68 15.73
CA GLN A 122 -1.57 -3.72 15.47
C GLN A 122 -0.97 -5.09 15.81
N VAL A 123 -1.38 -5.67 16.94
CA VAL A 123 -0.97 -7.01 17.38
C VAL A 123 -1.43 -8.05 16.35
N HIS A 124 -2.70 -7.99 15.93
CA HIS A 124 -3.21 -8.89 14.91
C HIS A 124 -2.45 -8.74 13.60
N TYR A 125 -2.20 -7.50 13.14
CA TYR A 125 -1.42 -7.24 11.94
C TYR A 125 -0.02 -7.85 12.02
N ARG A 126 0.75 -7.54 13.07
CA ARG A 126 2.14 -8.04 13.20
C ARG A 126 2.19 -9.55 13.20
N LEU A 127 1.28 -10.18 13.94
CA LEU A 127 1.24 -11.63 14.01
C LEU A 127 0.82 -12.32 12.69
N SER A 128 0.14 -11.59 11.80
CA SER A 128 -0.34 -12.11 10.51
C SER A 128 0.65 -11.82 9.37
N GLU A 129 1.33 -10.68 9.39
CA GLU A 129 2.12 -10.18 8.25
C GLU A 129 3.61 -10.08 8.52
N CYS A 130 4.07 -9.90 9.77
CA CYS A 130 5.49 -9.76 10.08
C CYS A 130 6.15 -11.12 10.30
N ARG A 131 7.27 -11.36 9.62
CA ARG A 131 8.13 -12.52 9.85
C ARG A 131 9.14 -12.23 10.96
N ASP A 132 9.60 -13.30 11.58
CA ASP A 132 10.50 -13.28 12.74
C ASP A 132 11.80 -12.50 12.49
N ASP A 133 12.34 -12.62 11.29
CA ASP A 133 13.60 -12.04 10.81
C ASP A 133 13.45 -10.66 10.15
N GLU A 134 12.24 -10.11 10.10
CA GLU A 134 11.99 -8.74 9.63
C GLU A 134 12.11 -7.73 10.76
N LEU A 135 12.37 -6.47 10.42
CA LEU A 135 12.21 -5.38 11.39
C LEU A 135 10.78 -5.38 11.94
N CYS A 136 10.65 -5.16 13.23
CA CYS A 136 9.36 -5.23 13.91
C CYS A 136 8.39 -4.17 13.39
N GLY A 137 7.14 -4.58 13.14
CA GLY A 137 6.06 -3.70 12.67
C GLY A 137 5.62 -2.58 13.63
N CYS A 138 6.21 -2.48 14.82
CA CYS A 138 6.01 -1.33 15.71
C CYS A 138 6.80 -0.08 15.29
N GLY A 139 7.55 -0.15 14.18
CA GLY A 139 8.41 0.92 13.71
C GLY A 139 9.83 0.89 14.30
N SER A 140 10.26 -0.24 14.88
CA SER A 140 11.65 -0.40 15.33
C SER A 140 12.61 -0.35 14.15
N GLU A 141 13.73 0.35 14.33
CA GLU A 141 14.77 0.49 13.31
C GLU A 141 15.89 -0.54 13.45
N THR A 142 15.92 -1.26 14.58
CA THR A 142 17.03 -2.15 14.94
C THR A 142 16.56 -3.55 15.33
N LEU A 143 15.40 -3.68 15.98
CA LEU A 143 14.93 -4.97 16.50
C LEU A 143 14.09 -5.73 15.47
N ARG A 144 14.36 -7.02 15.41
CA ARG A 144 13.57 -7.97 14.63
C ARG A 144 12.27 -8.33 15.33
N TYR A 145 11.27 -8.77 14.59
CA TYR A 145 9.95 -9.04 15.15
C TYR A 145 10.00 -10.07 16.29
N ALA A 146 10.76 -11.16 16.08
CA ALA A 146 10.92 -12.23 17.08
C ALA A 146 11.46 -11.71 18.43
N ASP A 147 12.36 -10.73 18.38
CA ASP A 147 13.06 -10.19 19.54
C ASP A 147 12.44 -8.88 20.05
N CYS A 148 11.33 -8.44 19.45
CA CYS A 148 10.67 -7.19 19.77
C CYS A 148 9.25 -7.44 20.31
N CYS A 149 8.23 -7.27 19.47
CA CYS A 149 6.85 -7.36 19.92
C CYS A 149 6.32 -8.79 19.97
N LYS A 150 6.89 -9.76 19.22
CA LYS A 150 6.35 -11.11 19.11
C LYS A 150 6.12 -11.80 20.47
N PRO A 151 7.04 -11.75 21.46
CA PRO A 151 6.81 -12.39 22.75
C PRO A 151 5.60 -11.80 23.51
N GLY A 152 5.38 -10.49 23.38
CA GLY A 152 4.22 -9.82 23.96
C GLY A 152 2.92 -10.11 23.21
N ASP A 153 2.99 -10.07 21.88
CA ASP A 153 1.90 -10.30 20.94
C ASP A 153 1.31 -11.72 21.09
N LEU A 154 2.16 -12.73 21.31
CA LEU A 154 1.74 -14.13 21.48
C LEU A 154 0.92 -14.40 22.76
N ARG A 155 0.87 -13.46 23.71
CA ARG A 155 0.06 -13.60 24.94
C ARG A 155 -1.42 -13.24 24.73
N TRP A 156 -1.77 -12.70 23.58
CA TRP A 156 -3.14 -12.28 23.28
C TRP A 156 -4.01 -13.45 22.77
N ASN A 157 -5.30 -13.40 23.07
CA ASN A 157 -6.26 -14.36 22.54
C ASN A 157 -6.46 -14.13 21.04
N ARG A 158 -6.13 -15.14 20.22
CA ARG A 158 -6.17 -15.01 18.76
C ARG A 158 -7.55 -14.82 18.16
N LEU A 159 -8.57 -15.46 18.73
CA LEU A 159 -9.94 -15.33 18.25
C LEU A 159 -10.46 -13.91 18.47
N GLN A 160 -10.23 -13.36 19.67
CA GLN A 160 -10.60 -11.97 19.98
C GLN A 160 -9.89 -10.97 19.06
N LEU A 161 -8.59 -11.18 18.80
CA LEU A 161 -7.84 -10.34 17.86
C LEU A 161 -8.46 -10.35 16.45
N ILE A 162 -8.85 -11.53 15.95
CA ILE A 162 -9.50 -11.66 14.63
C ILE A 162 -10.86 -10.96 14.64
N GLU A 163 -11.68 -11.17 15.68
CA GLU A 163 -12.99 -10.53 15.82
C GLU A 163 -12.88 -9.00 15.82
N HIS A 164 -11.99 -8.44 16.65
CA HIS A 164 -11.72 -7.02 16.67
C HIS A 164 -11.23 -6.49 15.32
N PHE A 165 -10.38 -7.27 14.64
CA PHE A 165 -9.86 -6.88 13.33
C PHE A 165 -10.94 -6.86 12.26
N MET A 166 -11.80 -7.87 12.19
CA MET A 166 -12.89 -7.95 11.22
C MET A 166 -13.97 -6.90 11.49
N GLN A 167 -14.21 -6.53 12.75
CA GLN A 167 -15.13 -5.45 13.12
C GLN A 167 -14.58 -4.08 12.70
N ALA A 168 -13.30 -3.82 12.93
CA ALA A 168 -12.68 -2.53 12.62
C ALA A 168 -12.32 -2.36 11.14
N ILE A 169 -12.01 -3.47 10.45
CA ILE A 169 -11.62 -3.49 9.04
C ILE A 169 -12.53 -4.48 8.32
N PRO A 170 -13.69 -4.01 7.81
CA PRO A 170 -14.58 -4.85 7.01
C PRO A 170 -13.83 -5.58 5.89
N GLY A 171 -14.03 -6.90 5.79
CA GLY A 171 -13.33 -7.75 4.83
C GLY A 171 -11.88 -8.11 5.19
N GLY A 172 -11.32 -7.58 6.27
CA GLY A 172 -10.00 -7.92 6.80
C GLY A 172 -8.89 -7.82 5.74
N PHE A 173 -7.90 -8.72 5.78
CA PHE A 173 -6.81 -8.79 4.80
C PHE A 173 -7.28 -8.93 3.34
N ALA A 174 -8.40 -9.62 3.11
CA ALA A 174 -8.97 -9.80 1.77
C ALA A 174 -9.57 -8.51 1.18
N SER A 175 -9.78 -7.48 2.01
CA SER A 175 -10.23 -6.18 1.52
C SER A 175 -9.12 -5.38 0.84
N ARG A 176 -7.83 -5.73 1.00
CA ARG A 176 -6.75 -5.07 0.26
C ARG A 176 -6.79 -5.49 -1.20
N LYS A 177 -7.53 -4.77 -2.03
CA LYS A 177 -7.56 -4.98 -3.47
C LYS A 177 -7.92 -3.69 -4.19
N PRO A 178 -7.35 -3.41 -5.38
CA PRO A 178 -7.75 -2.28 -6.18
C PRO A 178 -9.26 -2.32 -6.48
N PRO A 179 -9.94 -1.17 -6.53
CA PRO A 179 -11.29 -1.10 -7.07
C PRO A 179 -11.31 -1.63 -8.51
N ALA A 180 -12.40 -2.32 -8.90
CA ALA A 180 -12.52 -2.92 -10.23
C ALA A 180 -12.31 -1.90 -11.35
N GLN A 181 -12.77 -0.66 -11.18
CA GLN A 181 -12.60 0.41 -12.17
C GLN A 181 -11.11 0.77 -12.39
N VAL A 182 -10.27 0.69 -11.36
CA VAL A 182 -8.82 0.90 -11.49
C VAL A 182 -8.18 -0.23 -12.27
N VAL A 183 -8.57 -1.48 -11.99
CA VAL A 183 -8.08 -2.65 -12.72
C VAL A 183 -8.49 -2.57 -14.20
N ASN A 184 -9.76 -2.28 -14.46
CA ASN A 184 -10.32 -2.18 -15.81
C ASN A 184 -9.73 -1.01 -16.62
N PHE A 185 -9.28 0.06 -15.97
CA PHE A 185 -8.54 1.11 -16.67
C PHE A 185 -7.14 0.62 -17.07
N ILE A 186 -6.44 -0.04 -16.15
CA ILE A 186 -5.07 -0.52 -16.36
C ILE A 186 -5.00 -1.63 -17.40
N ASP A 187 -6.01 -2.50 -17.47
CA ASP A 187 -6.11 -3.54 -18.51
C ASP A 187 -6.64 -3.02 -19.86
N GLY A 188 -7.05 -1.74 -19.92
CA GLY A 188 -7.56 -1.09 -21.13
C GLY A 188 -9.01 -1.41 -21.49
N SER A 189 -9.77 -2.08 -20.62
CA SER A 189 -11.17 -2.45 -20.84
C SER A 189 -12.17 -1.34 -20.50
N ALA A 190 -11.76 -0.32 -19.75
CA ALA A 190 -12.61 0.80 -19.33
C ALA A 190 -11.88 2.15 -19.34
N SER A 191 -12.67 3.22 -19.25
CA SER A 191 -12.16 4.57 -18.99
C SER A 191 -11.66 4.72 -17.55
N LEU A 192 -10.82 5.74 -17.34
CA LEU A 192 -10.32 6.11 -16.03
C LEU A 192 -11.50 6.44 -15.08
N PRO A 193 -11.49 5.94 -13.82
CA PRO A 193 -12.51 6.30 -12.84
C PRO A 193 -12.43 7.78 -12.48
N SER A 194 -13.53 8.35 -11.99
CA SER A 194 -13.49 9.73 -11.52
C SER A 194 -12.65 9.84 -10.24
N MET A 195 -12.00 10.99 -10.05
CA MET A 195 -11.22 11.28 -8.84
C MET A 195 -12.07 11.14 -7.56
N VAL A 196 -13.34 11.50 -7.68
CA VAL A 196 -14.34 11.45 -6.61
C VAL A 196 -14.62 10.00 -6.20
N ASP A 197 -14.84 9.11 -7.17
CA ASP A 197 -15.19 7.70 -6.92
C ASP A 197 -14.08 6.93 -6.22
N VAL A 198 -12.82 7.35 -6.35
CA VAL A 198 -11.72 6.68 -5.67
C VAL A 198 -11.36 7.30 -4.33
N HIS A 199 -11.89 8.46 -3.95
CA HIS A 199 -11.66 9.10 -2.64
C HIS A 199 -12.90 9.07 -1.73
N LEU A 200 -14.12 9.12 -2.26
CA LEU A 200 -15.37 9.09 -1.49
C LEU A 200 -15.83 7.74 -0.90
N PRO A 201 -15.40 6.54 -1.36
CA PRO A 201 -15.83 5.29 -0.74
C PRO A 201 -15.43 5.13 0.73
N MET A 202 -14.69 6.09 1.31
CA MET A 202 -14.24 6.09 2.69
C MET A 202 -14.93 7.12 3.59
N THR A 203 -15.90 7.90 3.08
CA THR A 203 -16.69 8.84 3.91
C THR A 203 -18.05 8.28 4.35
N ALA A 204 -18.37 7.04 3.99
CA ALA A 204 -19.62 6.37 4.37
C ALA A 204 -19.33 5.07 5.13
N SER A 205 -18.98 5.20 6.40
CA SER A 205 -19.08 4.15 7.42
C SER A 205 -19.12 4.80 8.79
#